data_AF-A0A494J1U9-F1
#
_entry.id   AF-A0A494J1U9-F1
#
_cell.length_a   1.000
_cell.length_b   1.000
_cell.length_c   1.000
_cell.angle_alpha   90.00
_cell.angle_beta   90.00
_cell.angle_gamma   90.00
#
_symmetry.space_group_name_H-M   'P 1'
#
loop_
_entity.id
_entity.type
_entity.pdbx_description
1 polymer ?
#
loop_
_entity_poly.entity_id
_entity_poly.type
_entity_poly.pdbx_seq_one_letter_code
_entity_poly.pdbx_strand_id
1 'polypeptide(L)'
;MTELELYKYINDNNIDYRWQLNENEQEDVIIFPYTFQIDDFYKLIKSATDFEHGVEMKLMDGYFSVYMSDICDYVGIDLERVFEK
;
A
#
# COMPACT_ATOMS: atom_id res chain seq x y z
N MET A 1 -7.78 4.22 -8.33
CA MET A 1 -7.26 2.88 -8.00
C MET A 1 -8.44 1.97 -7.71
N THR A 2 -8.50 0.81 -8.36
CA THR A 2 -9.46 -0.27 -8.12
C THR A 2 -8.78 -1.46 -7.46
N GLU A 3 -9.56 -2.40 -6.88
CA GLU A 3 -9.04 -3.65 -6.31
C GLU A 3 -8.15 -4.42 -7.29
N LEU A 4 -8.57 -4.51 -8.56
CA LEU A 4 -7.82 -5.21 -9.61
C LEU A 4 -6.49 -4.49 -9.95
N GLU A 5 -6.49 -3.16 -9.95
CA GLU A 5 -5.26 -2.39 -10.21
C GLU A 5 -4.26 -2.56 -9.07
N LEU A 6 -4.71 -2.54 -7.81
CA LEU A 6 -3.86 -2.79 -6.66
C LEU A 6 -3.35 -4.23 -6.65
N TYR A 7 -4.22 -5.22 -6.89
CA TYR A 7 -3.82 -6.62 -7.00
C TYR A 7 -2.75 -6.84 -8.08
N LYS A 8 -2.91 -6.24 -9.26
CA LYS A 8 -1.90 -6.28 -10.32
C LYS A 8 -0.60 -5.61 -9.89
N TYR A 9 -0.67 -4.45 -9.26
CA TYR A 9 0.52 -3.77 -8.78
C TYR A 9 1.32 -4.64 -7.79
N ILE A 10 0.64 -5.28 -6.84
CA ILE A 10 1.27 -6.14 -5.84
C ILE A 10 1.92 -7.37 -6.49
N ASN A 11 1.18 -8.08 -7.35
CA ASN A 11 1.64 -9.35 -7.92
C ASN A 11 2.61 -9.16 -9.10
N ASP A 12 2.29 -8.27 -10.05
CA ASP A 12 3.09 -8.09 -11.27
C ASP A 12 4.45 -7.45 -10.97
N ASN A 13 4.55 -6.62 -9.93
CA ASN A 13 5.81 -6.00 -9.50
C ASN A 13 6.52 -6.76 -8.37
N ASN A 14 5.98 -7.89 -7.90
CA ASN A 14 6.53 -8.67 -6.78
C ASN A 14 6.72 -7.80 -5.52
N ILE A 15 5.67 -7.08 -5.11
CA ILE A 15 5.68 -6.29 -3.88
C ILE A 15 5.47 -7.24 -2.70
N ASP A 16 6.46 -7.30 -1.81
CA ASP A 16 6.32 -8.03 -0.56
C ASP A 16 5.29 -7.33 0.35
N TYR A 17 4.47 -8.12 1.03
CA TYR A 17 3.50 -7.62 2.00
C TYR A 17 3.36 -8.57 3.19
N ARG A 18 2.85 -8.05 4.31
CA ARG A 18 2.56 -8.83 5.53
C ARG A 18 1.33 -8.31 6.24
N TRP A 19 0.50 -9.22 6.74
CA TRP A 19 -0.54 -8.91 7.71
C TRP A 19 0.06 -8.70 9.09
N GLN A 20 -0.26 -7.59 9.75
CA GLN A 20 0.19 -7.28 11.11
C GLN A 20 -0.72 -6.24 11.77
N LEU A 21 -0.50 -5.97 13.06
CA LEU A 21 -1.16 -4.87 13.75
C LEU A 21 -0.47 -3.54 13.41
N ASN A 22 -1.26 -2.51 13.09
CA ASN A 22 -0.78 -1.15 12.88
C ASN A 22 -0.58 -0.41 14.23
N GLU A 23 -0.24 0.87 14.16
CA GLU A 23 0.06 1.71 15.33
C GLU A 23 -1.14 1.91 16.27
N ASN A 24 -2.36 1.66 15.78
CA ASN A 24 -3.61 1.71 16.55
C ASN A 24 -4.07 0.32 17.02
N GLU A 25 -3.21 -0.70 16.96
CA GLU A 25 -3.53 -2.10 17.28
C GLU A 25 -4.65 -2.72 16.42
N GLN A 26 -4.83 -2.22 15.19
CA GLN A 26 -5.80 -2.75 14.22
C GLN A 26 -5.11 -3.66 13.20
N GLU A 27 -5.80 -4.72 12.76
CA GLU A 27 -5.30 -5.60 11.70
C GLU A 27 -5.17 -4.83 10.39
N ASP A 28 -4.00 -4.90 9.77
CA ASP A 28 -3.63 -4.15 8.57
C ASP A 28 -2.64 -4.95 7.71
N VAL A 29 -2.41 -4.46 6.49
CA VAL A 29 -1.38 -4.97 5.59
C VAL A 29 -0.30 -3.90 5.44
N ILE A 30 0.94 -4.28 5.72
CA ILE A 30 2.11 -3.47 5.40
C ILE A 30 2.76 -3.98 4.11
N ILE A 31 3.05 -3.09 3.17
CA ILE A 31 3.76 -3.39 1.92
C ILE A 31 5.18 -2.84 1.94
N PHE A 32 6.06 -3.44 1.14
CA PHE A 32 7.48 -3.10 1.09
C PHE A 32 7.99 -2.77 -0.33
N PRO A 33 7.44 -1.75 -1.01
CA PRO A 33 7.94 -1.37 -2.33
C PRO A 33 9.39 -0.87 -2.25
N TYR A 34 10.25 -1.39 -3.11
CA TYR A 34 11.62 -0.89 -3.26
C TYR A 34 11.63 0.53 -3.82
N THR A 35 12.71 1.26 -3.53
CA THR A 35 12.96 2.62 -4.05
C THR A 35 12.76 2.75 -5.56
N PHE A 36 13.15 1.74 -6.35
CA PHE A 36 12.96 1.75 -7.81
C PHE A 36 11.52 1.47 -8.26
N GLN A 37 10.63 1.03 -7.36
CA GLN A 37 9.21 0.76 -7.62
C GLN A 37 8.30 1.91 -7.20
N ILE A 38 8.84 2.91 -6.49
CA ILE A 38 8.04 4.01 -5.94
C ILE A 38 7.37 4.87 -7.01
N ASP A 39 7.97 5.04 -8.17
CA ASP A 39 7.33 5.80 -9.26
C ASP A 39 6.03 5.12 -9.73
N ASP A 40 5.99 3.80 -9.75
CA ASP A 40 4.79 3.05 -10.14
C ASP A 40 3.77 2.99 -9.02
N PHE A 41 4.23 2.88 -7.77
CA PHE A 41 3.38 3.06 -6.59
C PHE A 41 2.69 4.43 -6.59
N TYR A 42 3.45 5.50 -6.81
CA TYR A 42 2.95 6.86 -6.89
C TYR A 42 1.87 7.00 -7.96
N LYS A 43 2.11 6.49 -9.17
CA LYS A 43 1.12 6.53 -10.27
C LYS A 43 -0.19 5.83 -9.89
N LEU A 44 -0.10 4.70 -9.18
CA LEU A 44 -1.25 3.94 -8.71
C LEU A 44 -2.07 4.73 -7.68
N ILE A 45 -1.40 5.27 -6.66
CA ILE A 45 -2.07 5.95 -5.53
C ILE A 45 -2.40 7.41 -5.82
N LYS A 46 -1.90 8.00 -6.92
CA LYS A 46 -2.13 9.41 -7.28
C LYS A 46 -3.61 9.80 -7.30
N SER A 47 -4.50 8.87 -7.66
CA SER A 47 -5.96 9.08 -7.63
C SER A 47 -6.61 8.86 -6.26
N ALA A 48 -5.86 8.24 -5.33
CA ALA A 48 -6.29 7.74 -4.03
C ALA A 48 -5.72 8.54 -2.85
N THR A 49 -4.93 9.59 -3.12
CA THR A 49 -4.35 10.44 -2.09
C THR A 49 -4.75 11.89 -2.34
N ASP A 50 -5.34 12.54 -1.34
CA ASP A 50 -5.44 14.00 -1.35
C ASP A 50 -4.09 14.60 -0.91
N PHE A 51 -3.60 15.59 -1.65
CA PHE A 51 -2.26 16.15 -1.47
C PHE A 51 -2.11 16.95 -0.18
N GLU A 52 -3.19 17.17 0.57
CA GLU A 52 -3.17 17.97 1.78
C GLU A 52 -2.51 17.27 2.97
N HIS A 53 -2.58 15.94 3.08
CA HIS A 53 -2.06 15.19 4.26
C HIS A 53 -1.01 14.13 3.90
N GLY A 54 -0.97 13.69 2.63
CA GLY A 54 -0.01 12.69 2.17
C GLY A 54 -0.24 11.29 2.75
N VAL A 55 0.72 10.39 2.53
CA VAL A 55 0.75 9.04 3.10
C VAL A 55 2.03 8.89 3.89
N GLU A 56 1.95 8.43 5.13
CA GLU A 56 3.15 8.19 5.94
C GLU A 56 3.88 6.94 5.46
N MET A 57 5.19 7.06 5.24
CA MET A 57 6.03 5.98 4.76
C MET A 57 7.36 6.00 5.50
N LYS A 58 7.87 4.81 5.87
CA LYS A 58 9.19 4.68 6.51
C LYS A 58 10.18 4.09 5.52
N LEU A 59 11.27 4.81 5.24
CA LEU A 59 12.36 4.31 4.39
C LEU A 59 13.29 3.41 5.23
N MET A 60 13.46 2.16 4.81
CA MET A 60 14.32 1.17 5.46
C MET A 60 15.07 0.37 4.41
N ASP A 61 16.40 0.27 4.52
CA ASP A 61 17.26 -0.59 3.70
C ASP A 61 16.87 -0.72 2.20
N GLY A 62 16.62 0.40 1.54
CA GLY A 62 16.32 0.46 0.10
C GLY A 62 14.85 0.22 -0.30
N TYR A 63 13.95 0.01 0.65
CA TYR A 63 12.50 -0.09 0.47
C TYR A 63 11.73 0.85 1.40
N PHE A 64 10.47 1.09 1.10
CA PHE A 64 9.56 1.84 1.95
C PHE A 64 8.58 0.88 2.61
N SER A 65 8.20 1.15 3.86
CA SER A 65 7.07 0.46 4.48
C SER A 65 5.85 1.36 4.50
N VAL A 66 4.71 0.84 4.04
CA VAL A 66 3.45 1.58 3.94
C VAL A 66 2.32 0.71 4.47
N TYR A 67 1.51 1.25 5.38
CA TYR A 67 0.25 0.61 5.76
C TYR A 67 -0.80 0.85 4.69
N MET A 68 -1.52 -0.20 4.33
CA MET A 68 -2.46 -0.14 3.20
C MET A 68 -3.83 0.38 3.60
N SER A 69 -4.23 0.28 4.86
CA SER A 69 -5.47 0.91 5.35
C SER A 69 -5.52 2.41 5.03
N ASP A 70 -4.41 3.14 5.22
CA ASP A 70 -4.28 4.57 4.92
C ASP A 70 -4.69 4.95 3.50
N ILE A 71 -4.55 4.03 2.54
CA ILE A 71 -4.86 4.26 1.12
C ILE A 71 -6.18 3.58 0.74
N CYS A 72 -6.37 2.32 1.14
CA CYS A 72 -7.50 1.50 0.76
C CYS A 72 -8.81 2.03 1.35
N ASP A 73 -8.80 2.54 2.58
CA ASP A 73 -9.98 3.12 3.22
C ASP A 73 -10.48 4.35 2.46
N TYR A 74 -9.56 5.16 1.91
CA TYR A 74 -9.88 6.35 1.13
C TYR A 74 -10.66 6.02 -0.15
N VAL A 75 -10.33 4.89 -0.80
CA VAL A 75 -10.97 4.45 -2.05
C VAL A 75 -12.01 3.35 -1.87
N GLY A 76 -12.28 2.94 -0.63
CA GLY A 76 -13.28 1.92 -0.30
C GLY A 76 -12.90 0.50 -0.76
N ILE A 77 -11.61 0.16 -0.69
CA ILE A 77 -11.09 -1.17 -1.01
C ILE A 77 -10.93 -1.99 0.27
N ASP A 78 -11.44 -3.22 0.27
CA ASP A 78 -11.22 -4.18 1.35
C ASP A 78 -9.88 -4.90 1.16
N LEU A 79 -9.04 -4.88 2.20
CA LEU A 79 -7.71 -5.50 2.19
C LEU A 79 -7.79 -7.00 1.88
N GLU A 80 -8.79 -7.71 2.40
CA GLU A 80 -8.92 -9.17 2.22
C GLU A 80 -9.23 -9.58 0.77
N ARG A 81 -9.65 -8.63 -0.08
CA ARG A 81 -9.90 -8.89 -1.51
C ARG A 81 -8.64 -8.80 -2.36
N VAL A 82 -7.58 -8.21 -1.82
CA VAL A 82 -6.35 -7.95 -2.55
C VAL A 82 -5.18 -8.74 -1.96
N PHE A 83 -5.14 -8.89 -0.65
CA PHE A 83 -4.05 -9.54 0.07
C PHE A 83 -4.53 -10.87 0.65
N GLU A 84 -3.87 -11.96 0.26
CA GLU A 84 -4.13 -13.28 0.86
C GLU A 84 -3.54 -13.34 2.28
N LYS A 85 -4.26 -13.95 3.22
CA LYS A 85 -3.84 -14.16 4.63
C LYS A 85 -2.97 -15.41 4.79
#